data_AF-A0AAV6Z2F2-F1
#
_entry.id   AF-A0AAV6Z2F2-F1
#
_cell.length_a   1.000
_cell.length_b   1.000
_cell.length_c   1.000
_cell.angle_alpha   90.00
_cell.angle_beta   90.00
_cell.angle_gamma   90.00
#
_symmetry.space_group_name_H-M   'P 1'
#
loop_
_entity.id
_entity.type
_entity.pdbx_description
1 polymer ?
#
loop_
_entity_poly.entity_id
_entity_poly.type
_entity_poly.pdbx_seq_one_letter_code
_entity_poly.pdbx_strand_id
1 'polypeptide(L)'
;MFWRNRAVVVVIYFIALHSVNGKTPKSRLRRSWIMPGTLWCGVGSIAENFTSLGVFPGVDHCCREHDQCSPYIQALEFKYGIRNYRLHTISHCDCDQRFRKCLHTLNDTVSTLVGIMFFNILEMPCFSLREEEQCVEWTWWGNCKSNGTVPQAEIHKPEIFNYSMSEDSHTSASILHHKDGQRKDSSSHTFNLISPSSLANNMKSRRRRLKKLQRKTAKINRPSTLKVKTE
;
A
#
# COMPACT_ATOMS: atom_id res chain seq x y z
N MET A 1 -29.96 17.54 -25.39
CA MET A 1 -28.91 17.31 -26.40
C MET A 1 -28.34 15.89 -26.20
N PHE A 2 -29.07 14.85 -26.61
CA PHE A 2 -28.59 13.46 -26.63
C PHE A 2 -29.26 12.73 -27.82
N TRP A 3 -28.99 13.23 -29.02
CA TRP A 3 -29.20 12.49 -30.26
C TRP A 3 -27.89 11.80 -30.62
N ARG A 4 -27.63 10.59 -30.08
CA ARG A 4 -26.56 9.71 -30.59
C ARG A 4 -26.68 8.24 -30.21
N ASN A 5 -27.89 7.68 -30.17
CA ASN A 5 -28.13 6.31 -29.67
C ASN A 5 -28.61 5.28 -30.71
N ARG A 6 -28.35 5.46 -32.02
CA ARG A 6 -28.57 4.38 -33.01
C ARG A 6 -27.28 3.85 -33.64
N ALA A 7 -26.23 4.66 -33.76
CA ALA A 7 -24.95 4.22 -34.30
C ALA A 7 -24.11 3.38 -33.30
N VAL A 8 -24.27 3.61 -32.00
CA VAL A 8 -23.46 2.93 -30.96
C VAL A 8 -23.81 1.44 -30.83
N VAL A 9 -25.07 1.07 -31.02
CA VAL A 9 -25.54 -0.32 -30.88
C VAL A 9 -24.95 -1.24 -31.96
N VAL A 10 -24.75 -0.71 -33.18
CA VAL A 10 -24.17 -1.47 -34.30
C VAL A 10 -22.67 -1.73 -34.07
N VAL A 11 -21.95 -0.76 -33.49
CA VAL A 11 -20.52 -0.92 -33.16
C VAL A 11 -20.30 -1.97 -32.05
N ILE A 12 -21.22 -2.07 -31.09
CA ILE A 12 -21.16 -3.09 -30.02
C ILE A 12 -21.31 -4.51 -30.59
N TYR A 13 -22.20 -4.69 -31.58
CA TYR A 13 -22.38 -6.00 -32.24
C TYR A 13 -21.16 -6.43 -33.07
N PHE A 14 -20.43 -5.50 -33.70
CA PHE A 14 -19.22 -5.82 -34.46
C PHE A 14 -18.00 -6.11 -33.58
N ILE A 15 -17.88 -5.50 -32.39
CA ILE A 15 -16.79 -5.79 -31.45
C ILE A 15 -16.95 -7.19 -30.81
N ALA A 16 -18.18 -7.69 -30.68
CA ALA A 16 -18.46 -9.01 -30.10
C ALA A 16 -18.02 -10.21 -30.97
N LEU A 17 -17.71 -10.01 -32.25
CA LEU A 17 -17.36 -11.09 -33.19
C LEU A 17 -15.85 -11.27 -33.44
N HIS A 18 -14.98 -10.42 -32.89
CA HIS A 18 -13.53 -10.59 -33.01
C HIS A 18 -12.88 -11.02 -31.69
N SER A 19 -12.82 -12.34 -31.51
CA SER A 19 -11.70 -13.05 -30.88
C SER A 19 -11.51 -12.86 -29.36
N VAL A 20 -12.33 -13.57 -28.58
CA VAL A 20 -11.91 -14.01 -27.24
C VAL A 20 -10.96 -15.19 -27.41
N ASN A 21 -9.67 -14.88 -27.60
CA ASN A 21 -8.58 -15.79 -27.28
C ASN A 21 -7.73 -15.13 -26.19
N GLY A 22 -8.30 -15.09 -24.99
CA GLY A 22 -7.63 -14.64 -23.78
C GLY A 22 -6.57 -15.64 -23.32
N LYS A 23 -5.43 -15.70 -24.02
CA LYS A 23 -4.20 -16.14 -23.36
C LYS A 23 -3.84 -15.03 -22.39
N THR A 24 -4.12 -15.26 -21.10
CA THR A 24 -3.64 -14.39 -20.01
C THR A 24 -2.16 -14.10 -20.27
N PRO A 25 -1.75 -12.83 -20.46
CA PRO A 25 -0.34 -12.53 -20.56
C PRO A 25 0.29 -12.99 -19.25
N LYS A 26 1.19 -13.98 -19.29
CA LYS A 26 2.08 -14.26 -18.16
C LYS A 26 2.71 -12.93 -17.80
N SER A 27 2.31 -12.39 -16.65
CA SER A 27 2.80 -11.13 -16.12
C SER A 27 4.33 -11.22 -16.13
N ARG A 28 4.96 -10.48 -17.06
CA ARG A 28 6.39 -10.20 -16.98
C ARG A 28 6.56 -9.55 -15.63
N LEU A 29 7.20 -10.27 -14.69
CA LEU A 29 7.46 -9.89 -13.31
C LEU A 29 7.83 -8.41 -13.24
N ARG A 30 6.81 -7.55 -13.08
CA ARG A 30 7.06 -6.17 -12.66
C ARG A 30 7.68 -6.37 -11.30
N ARG A 31 8.87 -5.78 -11.12
CA ARG A 31 9.66 -5.82 -9.88
C ARG A 31 8.79 -5.30 -8.75
N SER A 32 7.95 -6.18 -8.20
CA SER A 32 7.03 -5.84 -7.14
C SER A 32 7.89 -5.59 -5.91
N TRP A 33 7.64 -4.47 -5.24
CA TRP A 33 8.37 -4.13 -4.03
C TRP A 33 7.88 -5.05 -2.91
N ILE A 34 8.40 -6.29 -2.90
CA ILE A 34 8.19 -7.31 -1.86
C ILE A 34 9.44 -7.31 -0.97
N MET A 35 9.24 -7.34 0.34
CA MET A 35 10.33 -7.44 1.30
C MET A 35 11.10 -8.75 1.08
N PRO A 36 12.44 -8.74 0.90
CA PRO A 36 13.21 -9.96 0.71
C PRO A 36 12.97 -10.97 1.84
N GLY A 37 12.80 -12.24 1.47
CA GLY A 37 12.50 -13.32 2.42
C GLY A 37 11.02 -13.45 2.79
N THR A 38 10.14 -12.64 2.18
CA THR A 38 8.67 -12.71 2.34
C THR A 38 8.01 -12.89 0.97
N LEU A 39 6.77 -13.37 0.94
CA LEU A 39 5.98 -13.54 -0.29
C LEU A 39 4.79 -12.57 -0.35
N TRP A 40 4.37 -12.01 0.78
CA TRP A 40 3.18 -11.19 0.96
C TRP A 40 3.48 -9.75 1.37
N CYS A 41 4.63 -9.46 1.97
CA CYS A 41 4.91 -8.11 2.46
C CYS A 41 5.33 -7.16 1.33
N GLY A 42 4.37 -6.55 0.64
CA GLY A 42 4.66 -5.56 -0.40
C GLY A 42 3.46 -5.17 -1.26
N VAL A 43 3.75 -4.79 -2.51
CA VAL A 43 2.68 -4.49 -3.48
C VAL A 43 2.14 -5.80 -4.06
N GLY A 44 0.96 -6.22 -3.60
CA GLY A 44 0.40 -7.53 -3.91
C GLY A 44 1.26 -8.65 -3.32
N SER A 45 1.12 -9.87 -3.84
CA SER A 45 1.91 -11.01 -3.40
C SER A 45 2.57 -11.75 -4.57
N ILE A 46 3.67 -12.44 -4.27
CA ILE A 46 4.36 -13.38 -5.18
C ILE A 46 4.16 -14.83 -4.77
N ALA A 47 3.31 -15.08 -3.77
CA ALA A 47 2.98 -16.41 -3.31
C ALA A 47 2.19 -17.18 -4.39
N GLU A 48 2.61 -18.40 -4.70
CA GLU A 48 1.89 -19.28 -5.63
C GLU A 48 0.58 -19.78 -5.04
N ASN A 49 0.57 -20.01 -3.72
CA ASN A 49 -0.58 -20.52 -2.97
C ASN A 49 -0.79 -19.69 -1.71
N PHE A 50 -2.03 -19.66 -1.22
CA PHE A 50 -2.42 -18.95 0.01
C PHE A 50 -1.59 -19.39 1.23
N THR A 51 -1.28 -20.67 1.34
CA THR A 51 -0.54 -21.25 2.47
C THR A 51 0.96 -20.99 2.40
N SER A 52 1.50 -20.64 1.23
CA SER A 52 2.92 -20.41 1.04
C SER A 52 3.38 -19.20 1.85
N LEU A 53 4.45 -19.40 2.61
CA LEU A 53 5.13 -18.37 3.38
C LEU A 53 6.62 -18.39 3.03
N GLY A 54 7.26 -17.23 3.14
CA GLY A 54 8.69 -17.04 2.91
C GLY A 54 9.56 -17.49 4.08
N VAL A 55 10.82 -17.08 4.03
CA VAL A 55 11.87 -17.34 5.04
C VAL A 55 11.50 -16.75 6.40
N PHE A 56 10.72 -15.67 6.43
CA PHE A 56 10.23 -15.03 7.66
C PHE A 56 8.72 -15.30 7.85
N PRO A 57 8.32 -16.51 8.25
CA PRO A 57 6.92 -16.94 8.19
C PRO A 57 5.99 -16.13 9.10
N GLY A 58 6.48 -15.64 10.26
CA GLY A 58 5.68 -14.81 11.17
C GLY A 58 5.30 -13.47 10.55
N VAL A 59 6.30 -12.72 10.04
CA VAL A 59 6.07 -11.43 9.39
C VAL A 59 5.24 -11.59 8.12
N ASP A 60 5.56 -12.61 7.33
CA ASP A 60 4.87 -12.91 6.08
C ASP A 60 3.41 -13.31 6.32
N HIS A 61 3.13 -14.01 7.42
CA HIS A 61 1.77 -14.27 7.89
C HIS A 61 1.01 -12.99 8.22
N CYS A 62 1.60 -12.05 9.00
CA CYS A 62 0.97 -10.77 9.28
C CYS A 62 0.63 -9.99 8.01
N CYS A 63 1.53 -9.99 7.01
CA CYS A 63 1.29 -9.33 5.73
C CYS A 63 0.19 -10.02 4.91
N ARG A 64 0.16 -11.36 4.88
CA ARG A 64 -0.91 -12.11 4.23
C ARG A 64 -2.28 -11.79 4.84
N GLU A 65 -2.39 -11.78 6.17
CA GLU A 65 -3.64 -11.43 6.83
C GLU A 65 -4.08 -9.99 6.51
N HIS A 66 -3.13 -9.06 6.43
CA HIS A 66 -3.40 -7.67 6.05
C HIS A 66 -3.87 -7.54 4.59
N ASP A 67 -3.20 -8.19 3.65
CA ASP A 67 -3.53 -8.19 2.22
C ASP A 67 -4.95 -8.72 1.94
N GLN A 68 -5.41 -9.65 2.77
CA GLN A 68 -6.73 -10.29 2.64
C GLN A 68 -7.82 -9.58 3.45
N CYS A 69 -7.47 -8.54 4.20
CA CYS A 69 -8.41 -7.84 5.06
C CYS A 69 -9.36 -6.95 4.26
N SER A 70 -10.66 -7.10 4.50
CA SER A 70 -11.73 -6.28 3.93
C SER A 70 -12.39 -5.46 5.05
N PRO A 71 -12.92 -4.25 4.77
CA PRO A 71 -12.95 -3.57 3.48
C PRO A 71 -11.63 -2.89 3.10
N TYR A 72 -11.37 -2.79 1.80
CA TYR A 72 -10.28 -2.02 1.21
C TYR A 72 -10.74 -1.22 -0.02
N ILE A 73 -9.94 -0.23 -0.41
CA ILE A 73 -10.09 0.57 -1.64
C ILE A 73 -8.77 0.48 -2.44
N GLN A 74 -8.83 -0.15 -3.61
CA GLN A 74 -7.68 -0.34 -4.49
C GLN A 74 -7.11 0.98 -5.02
N ALA A 75 -5.90 0.93 -5.55
CA ALA A 75 -5.30 2.05 -6.25
C ALA A 75 -6.22 2.53 -7.39
N LEU A 76 -6.47 3.85 -7.46
CA LEU A 76 -7.31 4.51 -8.46
C LEU A 76 -8.80 4.12 -8.44
N GLU A 77 -9.25 3.29 -7.49
CA GLU A 77 -10.65 2.88 -7.34
C GLU A 77 -11.51 4.00 -6.75
N PHE A 78 -12.79 4.06 -7.15
CA PHE A 78 -13.82 4.85 -6.46
C PHE A 78 -14.75 3.92 -5.72
N LYS A 79 -14.80 4.08 -4.41
CA LYS A 79 -15.56 3.23 -3.50
C LYS A 79 -15.87 4.02 -2.23
N TYR A 80 -17.01 3.73 -1.60
CA TYR A 80 -17.44 4.39 -0.35
C TYR A 80 -17.40 5.93 -0.45
N GLY A 81 -17.84 6.48 -1.59
CA GLY A 81 -17.91 7.92 -1.85
C GLY A 81 -16.59 8.64 -2.10
N ILE A 82 -15.45 7.94 -2.09
CA ILE A 82 -14.13 8.57 -2.32
C ILE A 82 -13.36 7.90 -3.47
N ARG A 83 -12.50 8.68 -4.15
CA ARG A 83 -11.54 8.18 -5.14
C ARG A 83 -10.16 8.04 -4.50
N ASN A 84 -9.58 6.84 -4.51
CA ASN A 84 -8.21 6.62 -4.07
C ASN A 84 -7.20 7.02 -5.17
N TYR A 85 -6.79 8.29 -5.21
CA TYR A 85 -5.78 8.75 -6.17
C TYR A 85 -4.35 8.20 -5.96
N ARG A 86 -4.13 7.34 -4.96
CA ARG A 86 -2.83 6.76 -4.65
C ARG A 86 -2.59 5.52 -5.52
N LEU A 87 -1.33 5.19 -5.73
CA LEU A 87 -0.91 3.99 -6.47
C LEU A 87 -0.80 2.74 -5.57
N HIS A 88 -1.41 2.77 -4.39
CA HIS A 88 -1.46 1.68 -3.43
C HIS A 88 -2.86 1.58 -2.84
N THR A 89 -3.21 0.37 -2.40
CA THR A 89 -4.45 0.07 -1.69
C THR A 89 -4.47 0.78 -0.34
N ILE A 90 -5.65 1.28 0.05
CA ILE A 90 -5.93 1.78 1.39
C ILE A 90 -6.86 0.76 2.06
N SER A 91 -6.52 0.34 3.26
CA SER A 91 -7.28 -0.65 4.03
C SER A 91 -8.09 0.01 5.14
N HIS A 92 -9.05 -0.72 5.71
CA HIS A 92 -9.78 -0.24 6.88
C HIS A 92 -8.83 -0.03 8.08
N CYS A 93 -9.09 0.95 8.93
CA CYS A 93 -8.22 1.24 10.08
C CYS A 93 -8.12 0.05 11.06
N ASP A 94 -9.14 -0.78 11.18
CA ASP A 94 -9.06 -2.01 11.98
C ASP A 94 -8.09 -3.04 11.39
N CYS A 95 -7.98 -3.12 10.06
CA CYS A 95 -7.01 -3.98 9.38
C CYS A 95 -5.59 -3.53 9.72
N ASP A 96 -5.33 -2.23 9.59
CA ASP A 96 -4.02 -1.64 9.89
C ASP A 96 -3.68 -1.77 11.38
N GLN A 97 -4.66 -1.64 12.29
CA GLN A 97 -4.45 -1.85 13.71
C GLN A 97 -4.09 -3.30 14.06
N ARG A 98 -4.78 -4.29 13.47
CA ARG A 98 -4.45 -5.71 13.64
C ARG A 98 -3.08 -6.03 13.07
N PHE A 99 -2.77 -5.52 11.89
CA PHE A 99 -1.46 -5.69 11.27
C PHE A 99 -0.35 -5.14 12.16
N ARG A 100 -0.54 -3.93 12.69
CA ARG A 100 0.37 -3.31 13.64
C ARG A 100 0.59 -4.17 14.89
N LYS A 101 -0.49 -4.68 15.49
CA LYS A 101 -0.45 -5.55 16.68
C LYS A 101 0.26 -6.88 16.38
N CYS A 102 0.00 -7.48 15.21
CA CYS A 102 0.67 -8.70 14.75
C CYS A 102 2.18 -8.49 14.69
N LEU A 103 2.64 -7.41 14.03
CA LEU A 103 4.06 -7.08 13.94
C LEU A 103 4.72 -6.80 15.30
N HIS A 104 4.02 -6.11 16.21
CA HIS A 104 4.52 -5.89 17.58
C HIS A 104 4.67 -7.20 18.36
N THR A 105 3.73 -8.14 18.18
CA THR A 105 3.72 -9.41 18.92
C THR A 105 4.91 -10.30 18.54
N LEU A 106 5.36 -10.25 17.27
CA LEU A 106 6.53 -11.00 16.81
C LEU A 106 7.83 -10.53 17.46
N ASN A 107 7.92 -9.23 17.78
CA ASN A 107 9.08 -8.60 18.43
C ASN A 107 10.44 -8.97 17.81
N ASP A 108 10.51 -9.08 16.49
CA ASP A 108 11.74 -9.41 15.75
C ASP A 108 12.24 -8.21 14.92
N THR A 109 13.47 -8.32 14.40
CA THR A 109 14.10 -7.23 13.65
C THR A 109 13.40 -6.95 12.31
N VAL A 110 12.83 -7.98 11.68
CA VAL A 110 12.16 -7.91 10.38
C VAL A 110 10.76 -7.30 10.54
N SER A 111 10.01 -7.70 11.56
CA SER A 111 8.70 -7.16 11.93
C SER A 111 8.81 -5.70 12.30
N THR A 112 9.85 -5.34 13.06
CA THR A 112 10.17 -3.95 13.39
C THR A 112 10.46 -3.13 12.14
N LEU A 113 11.28 -3.65 11.22
CA LEU A 113 11.57 -2.97 9.96
C LEU A 113 10.30 -2.78 9.13
N VAL A 114 9.49 -3.83 8.94
CA VAL A 114 8.22 -3.75 8.18
C VAL A 114 7.26 -2.74 8.82
N GLY A 115 7.13 -2.75 10.15
CA GLY A 115 6.30 -1.81 10.89
C GLY A 115 6.74 -0.35 10.70
N ILE A 116 8.03 -0.06 10.88
CA ILE A 116 8.58 1.29 10.65
C ILE A 116 8.39 1.71 9.18
N MET A 117 8.63 0.80 8.23
CA MET A 117 8.42 1.03 6.80
C MET A 117 6.99 1.43 6.48
N PHE A 118 6.01 0.66 6.94
CA PHE A 118 4.60 0.86 6.64
C PHE A 118 4.04 2.12 7.33
N PHE A 119 4.16 2.20 8.66
CA PHE A 119 3.49 3.22 9.46
C PHE A 119 4.25 4.54 9.53
N ASN A 120 5.59 4.51 9.62
CA ASN A 120 6.39 5.69 9.95
C ASN A 120 7.01 6.37 8.71
N ILE A 121 7.39 5.59 7.70
CA ILE A 121 8.10 6.10 6.51
C ILE A 121 7.15 6.31 5.34
N LEU A 122 6.39 5.26 4.99
CA LEU A 122 5.40 5.34 3.92
C LEU A 122 4.15 6.10 4.38
N GLU A 123 3.92 6.18 5.69
CA GLU A 123 2.75 6.84 6.28
C GLU A 123 1.49 6.40 5.54
N MET A 124 1.30 5.08 5.41
CA MET A 124 0.18 4.47 4.73
C MET A 124 -1.12 4.88 5.44
N PRO A 125 -2.05 5.59 4.76
CA PRO A 125 -3.31 5.97 5.39
C PRO A 125 -4.24 4.76 5.49
N CYS A 126 -5.19 4.84 6.41
CA CYS A 126 -6.32 3.92 6.52
C CYS A 126 -7.64 4.68 6.37
N PHE A 127 -8.76 3.97 6.34
CA PHE A 127 -10.08 4.60 6.38
C PHE A 127 -11.02 3.94 7.39
N SER A 128 -11.98 4.70 7.91
CA SER A 128 -13.15 4.18 8.63
C SER A 128 -14.40 4.41 7.78
N LEU A 129 -15.42 3.58 7.97
CA LEU A 129 -16.72 3.78 7.35
C LEU A 129 -17.67 4.48 8.31
N ARG A 130 -18.39 5.48 7.81
CA ARG A 130 -19.52 6.13 8.48
C ARG A 130 -20.77 5.97 7.63
N GLU A 131 -21.89 5.72 8.28
CA GLU A 131 -23.18 5.66 7.62
C GLU A 131 -23.71 7.08 7.44
N GLU A 132 -24.06 7.45 6.20
CA GLU A 132 -24.63 8.74 5.86
C GLU A 132 -25.87 8.58 4.98
N GLU A 133 -26.88 9.42 5.22
CA GLU A 133 -28.05 9.52 4.36
C GLU A 133 -27.69 10.23 3.05
N GLN A 134 -27.79 9.51 1.94
CA GLN A 134 -27.55 10.07 0.62
C GLN A 134 -28.64 9.67 -0.35
N CYS A 135 -28.72 10.39 -1.47
CA CYS A 135 -29.63 10.04 -2.54
C CYS A 135 -29.15 8.77 -3.26
N VAL A 136 -29.90 7.67 -3.10
CA VAL A 136 -29.59 6.38 -3.73
C VAL A 136 -30.29 6.21 -5.07
N GLU A 137 -31.37 6.95 -5.30
CA GLU A 137 -32.15 6.89 -6.53
C GLU A 137 -32.39 8.29 -7.10
N TRP A 138 -31.96 8.51 -8.34
CA TRP A 138 -32.07 9.78 -9.03
C TRP A 138 -33.15 9.73 -10.11
N THR A 139 -33.88 10.82 -10.32
CA THR A 139 -34.71 11.00 -11.51
C THR A 139 -33.84 11.35 -12.72
N TRP A 140 -34.32 11.11 -13.94
CA TRP A 140 -33.53 11.39 -15.15
C TRP A 140 -33.24 12.88 -15.40
N TRP A 141 -33.99 13.79 -14.75
CA TRP A 141 -33.74 15.25 -14.75
C TRP A 141 -32.93 15.73 -13.53
N GLY A 142 -32.40 14.82 -12.69
CA GLY A 142 -31.42 15.15 -11.66
C GLY A 142 -31.95 15.47 -10.26
N ASN A 143 -33.24 15.25 -9.98
CA ASN A 143 -33.77 15.35 -8.62
C ASN A 143 -33.57 14.03 -7.86
N CYS A 144 -33.44 14.11 -6.53
CA CYS A 144 -33.44 12.91 -5.72
C CYS A 144 -34.86 12.33 -5.59
N LYS A 145 -35.01 11.03 -5.88
CA LYS A 145 -36.27 10.30 -5.74
C LYS A 145 -36.38 9.63 -4.37
N SER A 146 -35.29 9.03 -3.88
CA SER A 146 -35.25 8.40 -2.56
C SER A 146 -33.85 8.51 -1.93
N ASN A 147 -33.85 8.75 -0.61
CA ASN A 147 -32.65 8.70 0.22
C ASN A 147 -32.47 7.29 0.79
N GLY A 148 -31.22 6.94 1.08
CA GLY A 148 -30.88 5.73 1.80
C GLY A 148 -29.53 5.89 2.50
N THR A 149 -29.36 5.09 3.55
CA THR A 149 -28.12 5.03 4.32
C THR A 149 -27.04 4.31 3.50
N VAL A 150 -25.92 5.00 3.25
CA VAL A 150 -24.79 4.45 2.50
C VAL A 150 -23.47 4.60 3.27
N PRO A 151 -22.54 3.64 3.16
CA PRO A 151 -21.24 3.73 3.80
C PRO A 151 -20.32 4.72 3.05
N GLN A 152 -19.85 5.73 3.77
CA GLN A 152 -18.89 6.75 3.34
C GLN A 152 -17.54 6.55 4.04
N ALA A 153 -16.45 6.61 3.28
CA ALA A 153 -15.12 6.43 3.83
C ALA A 153 -14.50 7.76 4.29
N GLU A 154 -14.00 7.77 5.52
CA GLU A 154 -13.21 8.85 6.11
C GLU A 154 -11.73 8.43 6.16
N ILE A 155 -10.84 9.20 5.53
CA ILE A 155 -9.41 8.89 5.49
C ILE A 155 -8.69 9.39 6.75
N HIS A 156 -7.95 8.49 7.40
CA HIS A 156 -7.14 8.76 8.57
C HIS A 156 -5.65 8.63 8.29
N LYS A 157 -4.84 9.31 9.08
CA LYS A 157 -3.38 9.12 9.10
C LYS A 157 -3.04 7.88 9.93
N PRO A 158 -1.95 7.16 9.60
CA PRO A 158 -1.54 6.01 10.40
C PRO A 158 -1.10 6.42 11.80
N GLU A 159 -1.32 5.52 12.75
CA GLU A 159 -0.66 5.55 14.04
C GLU A 159 0.82 5.18 13.88
N ILE A 160 1.72 5.89 14.58
CA ILE A 160 3.18 5.69 14.50
C ILE A 160 3.57 4.37 15.15
N PHE A 161 4.24 3.46 14.44
CA PHE A 161 4.78 2.20 14.98
C PHE A 161 5.89 2.48 16.00
N ASN A 162 5.60 2.21 17.28
CA ASN A 162 6.51 2.43 18.40
C ASN A 162 7.28 1.14 18.69
N TYR A 163 8.61 1.19 18.64
CA TYR A 163 9.45 0.04 18.89
C TYR A 163 10.47 0.38 19.98
N SER A 164 10.71 -0.55 20.90
CA SER A 164 11.85 -0.47 21.80
C SER A 164 13.06 -1.05 21.06
N MET A 165 14.04 -0.22 20.72
CA MET A 165 15.38 -0.76 20.51
C MET A 165 15.86 -1.27 21.86
N SER A 166 16.11 -2.57 22.00
CA SER A 166 17.05 -3.02 23.01
C SER A 166 18.40 -2.41 22.63
N GLU A 167 18.76 -1.34 23.31
CA GLU A 167 20.01 -0.61 23.17
C GLU A 167 21.12 -1.40 23.86
N ASP A 168 21.43 -2.60 23.34
CA ASP A 168 22.55 -3.40 23.83
C ASP A 168 23.65 -3.44 22.76
N SER A 169 24.83 -2.98 23.19
CA SER A 169 26.16 -2.98 22.54
C SER A 169 26.56 -1.78 21.66
N HIS A 170 26.39 -0.56 22.18
CA HIS A 170 27.51 0.38 22.19
C HIS A 170 28.26 0.23 23.51
N THR A 171 29.18 -0.74 23.58
CA THR A 171 30.25 -0.71 24.58
C THR A 171 31.54 -1.00 23.86
N SER A 172 32.37 0.04 23.75
CA SER A 172 33.75 -0.03 23.33
C SER A 172 34.47 -1.13 24.10
N ALA A 173 34.87 -2.20 23.41
CA ALA A 173 35.77 -3.20 23.96
C ALA A 173 36.95 -3.37 23.01
N SER A 174 37.97 -2.57 23.30
CA SER A 174 39.37 -2.89 23.14
C SER A 174 39.63 -4.39 23.32
N ILE A 175 40.36 -4.97 22.37
CA ILE A 175 41.37 -6.04 22.54
C ILE A 175 40.92 -7.33 23.26
N LEU A 176 40.88 -8.40 22.47
CA LEU A 176 41.03 -9.82 22.83
C LEU A 176 41.74 -10.09 24.17
N HIS A 177 41.17 -11.01 24.97
CA HIS A 177 41.73 -12.35 25.22
C HIS A 177 40.97 -13.04 26.37
N HIS A 178 40.15 -14.06 26.06
CA HIS A 178 40.28 -15.36 26.73
C HIS A 178 39.55 -16.47 25.95
N LYS A 179 40.27 -17.58 25.76
CA LYS A 179 39.83 -18.84 25.16
C LYS A 179 38.76 -19.50 26.02
N ASP A 180 37.73 -20.09 25.41
CA ASP A 180 37.67 -21.55 25.31
C ASP A 180 36.64 -22.02 24.27
N GLY A 181 36.94 -23.17 23.66
CA GLY A 181 36.37 -23.61 22.41
C GLY A 181 35.08 -24.43 22.53
N GLN A 182 34.27 -24.35 21.48
CA GLN A 182 33.51 -25.48 20.95
C GLN A 182 33.27 -25.28 19.44
N ARG A 183 33.34 -26.39 18.72
CA ARG A 183 33.51 -26.51 17.26
C ARG A 183 32.19 -26.26 16.54
N LYS A 184 32.28 -25.47 15.46
CA LYS A 184 31.24 -25.01 14.56
C LYS A 184 30.77 -26.12 13.62
N ASP A 185 29.47 -26.12 13.30
CA ASP A 185 29.06 -26.22 11.90
C ASP A 185 27.70 -25.54 11.69
N SER A 186 27.73 -24.34 11.11
CA SER A 186 26.60 -23.70 10.42
C SER A 186 27.16 -22.53 9.63
N SER A 187 27.11 -22.65 8.32
CA SER A 187 27.50 -21.65 7.33
C SER A 187 26.64 -20.39 7.47
N SER A 188 27.09 -19.43 8.27
CA SER A 188 26.49 -18.10 8.37
C SER A 188 26.96 -17.23 7.21
N HIS A 189 26.13 -17.09 6.19
CA HIS A 189 26.21 -15.97 5.25
C HIS A 189 25.88 -14.68 6.02
N THR A 190 26.92 -13.94 6.39
CA THR A 190 26.80 -12.60 6.98
C THR A 190 26.31 -11.63 5.91
N PHE A 191 25.00 -11.37 5.90
CA PHE A 191 24.46 -10.19 5.23
C PHE A 191 24.71 -8.99 6.14
N ASN A 192 25.54 -8.04 5.68
CA ASN A 192 25.69 -6.74 6.33
C ASN A 192 24.36 -5.97 6.22
N LEU A 193 23.47 -6.16 7.20
CA LEU A 193 22.18 -5.48 7.28
C LEU A 193 22.40 -4.05 7.77
N ILE A 194 22.12 -3.09 6.88
CA ILE A 194 21.96 -1.67 7.21
C ILE A 194 20.88 -1.55 8.30
N SER A 195 21.14 -0.80 9.37
CA SER A 195 20.19 -0.67 10.48
C SER A 195 18.81 -0.21 9.98
N PRO A 196 17.69 -0.72 10.53
CA PRO A 196 16.36 -0.29 10.14
C PRO A 196 16.18 1.23 10.20
N SER A 197 16.82 1.90 11.16
CA SER A 197 16.82 3.36 11.32
C SER A 197 17.56 4.11 10.20
N SER A 198 18.69 3.58 9.69
CA SER A 198 19.44 4.22 8.60
C SER A 198 18.76 4.00 7.25
N LEU A 199 18.20 2.80 7.01
CA LEU A 199 17.35 2.55 5.84
C LEU A 199 16.10 3.43 5.88
N ALA A 200 15.47 3.56 7.05
CA ALA A 200 14.32 4.43 7.30
C ALA A 200 14.60 5.90 6.95
N ASN A 201 15.72 6.41 7.44
CA ASN A 201 16.14 7.80 7.21
C ASN A 201 16.42 8.07 5.73
N ASN A 202 17.07 7.13 5.03
CA ASN A 202 17.33 7.24 3.60
C ASN A 202 16.01 7.25 2.79
N MET A 203 15.08 6.35 3.11
CA MET A 203 13.77 6.29 2.44
C MET A 203 12.92 7.52 2.73
N LYS A 204 12.92 8.06 3.96
CA LYS A 204 12.25 9.31 4.31
C LYS A 204 12.84 10.51 3.56
N SER A 205 14.16 10.57 3.42
CA SER A 205 14.87 11.60 2.62
C SER A 205 14.48 11.52 1.14
N ARG A 206 14.47 10.31 0.55
CA ARG A 206 14.03 10.08 -0.84
C ARG A 206 12.57 10.46 -1.05
N ARG A 207 11.66 10.11 -0.13
CA ARG A 207 10.24 10.49 -0.20
C ARG A 207 10.03 12.00 -0.14
N ARG A 208 10.76 12.71 0.73
CA ARG A 208 10.74 14.19 0.78
C ARG A 208 11.18 14.81 -0.56
N ARG A 209 12.23 14.26 -1.18
CA ARG A 209 12.67 14.69 -2.53
C ARG A 209 11.61 14.42 -3.59
N LEU A 210 10.99 13.24 -3.60
CA LEU A 210 9.89 12.88 -4.52
C LEU A 210 8.66 13.79 -4.35
N LYS A 211 8.20 14.03 -3.11
CA LYS A 211 7.10 14.97 -2.83
C LYS A 211 7.45 16.40 -3.31
N LYS A 212 8.70 16.84 -3.16
CA LYS A 212 9.17 18.15 -3.65
C LYS A 212 9.19 18.22 -5.19
N LEU A 213 9.58 17.14 -5.86
CA LEU A 213 9.53 17.02 -7.32
C LEU A 213 8.09 17.03 -7.85
N GLN A 214 7.19 16.22 -7.27
CA GLN A 214 5.78 16.19 -7.65
C GLN A 214 5.10 17.57 -7.53
N ARG A 215 5.38 18.31 -6.44
CA ARG A 215 4.89 19.68 -6.25
C ARG A 215 5.45 20.66 -7.30
N LYS A 216 6.71 20.49 -7.72
CA LYS A 216 7.31 21.30 -8.80
C LYS A 216 6.67 20.99 -10.15
N THR A 217 6.49 19.72 -10.49
CA THR A 217 5.83 19.30 -11.74
C THR A 217 4.37 19.77 -11.81
N ALA A 218 3.64 19.71 -10.69
CA ALA A 218 2.28 20.24 -10.60
C ALA A 218 2.19 21.78 -10.76
N LYS A 219 3.24 22.53 -10.38
CA LYS A 219 3.33 23.98 -10.61
C LYS A 219 3.64 24.33 -12.07
N ILE A 220 4.48 23.53 -12.73
CA ILE A 220 4.87 23.75 -14.13
C ILE A 220 3.70 23.45 -15.08
N ASN A 221 2.93 22.39 -14.81
CA ASN A 221 1.79 21.99 -15.63
C ASN A 221 0.48 22.76 -15.31
N ARG A 222 0.58 23.92 -14.66
CA ARG A 222 -0.60 24.76 -14.38
C ARG A 222 -0.93 25.56 -15.65
N PRO A 223 -2.07 25.32 -16.33
CA PRO A 223 -2.44 26.11 -17.50
C PRO A 223 -2.60 27.57 -17.11
N SER A 224 -1.99 28.47 -17.88
CA SER A 224 -2.16 29.91 -17.77
C SER A 224 -3.61 30.25 -18.09
N THR A 225 -4.37 30.66 -17.07
CA THR A 225 -5.68 31.26 -17.27
C THR A 225 -5.51 32.55 -18.08
N LEU A 226 -5.93 32.55 -19.35
CA LEU A 226 -6.18 33.76 -20.11
C LEU A 226 -7.22 34.59 -19.33
N LYS A 227 -6.82 35.77 -18.84
CA LYS A 227 -7.78 36.81 -18.44
C LYS A 227 -8.38 37.39 -19.72
N VAL A 228 -9.61 37.00 -20.04
CA VAL A 228 -10.44 37.76 -20.98
C VAL A 228 -10.84 39.04 -20.26
N LYS A 229 -10.35 40.19 -20.77
CA LYS A 229 -10.78 41.53 -20.37
C LYS A 229 -12.07 41.81 -21.12
N THR A 230 -13.20 41.89 -20.42
CA THR A 230 -14.44 42.42 -20.97
C THR A 230 -14.37 43.95 -20.93
N GLU A 231 -14.45 44.57 -22.09
CA GLU A 231 -14.91 45.96 -22.27
C GLU A 231 -16.45 46.00 -22.23
#